data_AF-A0A0R0BUZ3-F1
#
_entry.id   AF-A0A0R0BUZ3-F1
#
_cell.length_a   1.000
_cell.length_b   1.000
_cell.length_c   1.000
_cell.angle_alpha   90.00
_cell.angle_beta   90.00
_cell.angle_gamma   90.00
#
_symmetry.space_group_name_H-M   'P 1'
#
loop_
_entity.id
_entity.type
_entity.pdbx_description
1 polymer ?
#
loop_
_entity_poly.entity_id
_entity_poly.type
_entity_poly.pdbx_seq_one_letter_code
_entity_poly.pdbx_strand_id
1 'polypeptide(L)'
;ELAPGWLLDARAAERYRGDVEPLDRVAGHVPGAVNRPFGMSLRDGRFRPAQELRAELLPLLGAHTPDQAVVMCGSGVTACHLLLGFEHAGLHGVKVFADSWSGWSSDPQRPVATG
;
A
#
# COMPACT_ATOMS: atom_id res chain seq x y z
N GLU A 1 3.05 13.23 -13.29
CA GLU A 1 3.81 11.98 -13.43
C GLU A 1 2.93 10.81 -13.07
N LEU A 2 3.10 9.67 -13.74
CA LEU A 2 2.55 8.41 -13.23
C LEU A 2 3.25 8.13 -11.90
N ALA A 3 2.49 7.77 -10.88
CA ALA A 3 3.09 7.39 -9.61
C ALA A 3 4.08 6.23 -9.84
N PRO A 4 5.20 6.18 -9.11
CA PRO A 4 6.30 5.30 -9.48
C PRO A 4 5.92 3.81 -9.29
N GLY A 5 4.83 3.49 -8.59
CA GLY A 5 4.11 2.22 -8.69
C GLY A 5 4.80 0.98 -8.08
N TRP A 6 6.03 1.13 -7.57
CA TRP A 6 6.79 0.07 -6.92
C TRP A 6 6.40 -0.17 -5.46
N LEU A 7 5.80 0.82 -4.78
CA LEU A 7 5.39 0.72 -3.36
C LEU A 7 3.94 1.16 -3.19
N LEU A 8 3.12 0.29 -2.63
CA LEU A 8 1.71 0.57 -2.32
C LEU A 8 1.46 0.55 -0.82
N ASP A 9 0.87 1.62 -0.31
CA ASP A 9 0.51 1.79 1.10
C ASP A 9 -0.97 1.48 1.32
N ALA A 10 -1.24 0.42 2.09
CA ALA A 10 -2.57 -0.09 2.39
C ALA A 10 -3.28 0.64 3.55
N ARG A 11 -2.65 1.64 4.18
CA ARG A 11 -3.26 2.45 5.25
C ARG A 11 -4.42 3.29 4.73
N ALA A 12 -5.25 3.74 5.65
CA ALA A 12 -6.28 4.74 5.38
C ALA A 12 -5.65 6.03 4.81
N ALA A 13 -6.40 6.73 3.96
CA ALA A 13 -5.86 7.84 3.18
C ALA A 13 -5.39 9.00 4.06
N GLU A 14 -6.10 9.30 5.15
CA GLU A 14 -5.73 10.30 6.16
C GLU A 14 -4.41 9.97 6.88
N ARG A 15 -4.10 8.69 7.09
CA ARG A 15 -2.81 8.27 7.66
C ARG A 15 -1.67 8.41 6.64
N TYR A 16 -1.93 8.04 5.39
CA TYR A 16 -0.97 8.20 4.30
C TYR A 16 -0.62 9.68 4.08
N ARG A 17 -1.62 10.56 3.99
CA ARG A 17 -1.40 12.02 3.80
C ARG A 17 -0.71 12.66 5.00
N GLY A 18 -0.80 12.05 6.17
CA GLY A 18 -0.26 12.56 7.43
C GLY A 18 -1.21 13.49 8.18
N ASP A 19 -2.50 13.48 7.84
CA ASP A 19 -3.53 14.28 8.52
C ASP A 19 -3.78 13.76 9.95
N VAL A 20 -3.67 12.43 10.14
CA VAL A 20 -3.87 11.75 11.41
C VAL A 20 -2.84 10.63 11.53
N GLU A 21 -2.11 10.55 12.64
CA GLU A 21 -1.27 9.39 12.93
C GLU A 21 -1.39 9.01 14.41
N PRO A 22 -2.23 8.01 14.74
CA PRO A 22 -2.50 7.65 16.13
C PRO A 22 -1.53 6.61 16.69
N LEU A 23 -0.70 5.96 15.84
CA LEU A 23 0.12 4.83 16.23
C LEU A 23 1.62 5.18 16.24
N ASP A 24 2.08 5.83 15.18
CA ASP A 24 3.50 6.07 14.94
C ASP A 24 3.92 7.49 15.34
N ARG A 25 5.22 7.70 15.62
CA ARG A 25 5.73 9.00 16.08
C ARG A 25 5.67 10.09 15.01
N VAL A 26 5.73 9.70 13.73
CA VAL A 26 5.81 10.61 12.58
C VAL A 26 4.64 10.31 11.65
N ALA A 27 3.87 11.35 11.33
CA ALA A 27 2.80 11.29 10.34
C ALA A 27 3.34 11.42 8.91
N GLY A 28 2.63 10.85 7.95
CA GLY A 28 2.99 10.90 6.53
C GLY A 28 3.20 9.50 5.92
N HIS A 29 3.97 9.45 4.84
CA HIS A 29 4.23 8.24 4.08
C HIS A 29 5.65 8.20 3.50
N VAL A 30 6.03 7.03 2.97
CA VAL A 30 7.30 6.81 2.27
C VAL A 30 7.25 7.57 0.94
N PRO A 31 8.21 8.47 0.63
CA PRO A 31 8.19 9.23 -0.61
C PRO A 31 8.05 8.33 -1.85
N GLY A 32 7.10 8.67 -2.72
CA GLY A 32 6.79 7.91 -3.93
C GLY A 32 5.84 6.72 -3.71
N ALA A 33 5.47 6.36 -2.48
CA ALA A 33 4.45 5.34 -2.26
C ALA A 33 3.10 5.76 -2.83
N VAL A 34 2.29 4.80 -3.30
CA VAL A 34 0.94 5.02 -3.79
C VAL A 34 -0.06 4.54 -2.75
N ASN A 35 -1.02 5.38 -2.35
CA ASN A 35 -2.04 4.94 -1.41
C ASN A 35 -3.08 4.04 -2.08
N ARG A 36 -3.26 2.82 -1.56
CA ARG A 36 -4.36 1.91 -1.91
C ARG A 36 -4.93 1.27 -0.65
N PRO A 37 -5.84 1.95 0.07
CA PRO A 37 -6.45 1.44 1.29
C PRO A 37 -7.03 0.04 1.08
N PHE A 38 -6.75 -0.90 2.00
CA PHE A 38 -7.16 -2.30 1.82
C PHE A 38 -8.69 -2.47 1.68
N GLY A 39 -9.48 -1.63 2.37
CA GLY A 39 -10.94 -1.69 2.39
C GLY A 39 -11.57 -1.48 1.00
N MET A 40 -10.89 -0.76 0.10
CA MET A 40 -11.35 -0.58 -1.28
C MET A 40 -11.29 -1.89 -2.10
N SER A 41 -10.67 -2.94 -1.58
CA SER A 41 -10.68 -4.28 -2.21
C SER A 41 -11.90 -5.12 -1.82
N LEU A 42 -12.73 -4.63 -0.90
CA LEU A 42 -13.84 -5.37 -0.31
C LEU A 42 -15.21 -4.81 -0.73
N ARG A 43 -16.21 -5.70 -0.79
CA ARG A 43 -17.65 -5.40 -0.84
C ARG A 43 -18.34 -6.39 0.10
N ASP A 44 -19.09 -5.87 1.07
CA ASP A 44 -19.80 -6.68 2.07
C ASP A 44 -18.90 -7.71 2.80
N GLY A 45 -17.66 -7.29 3.14
CA GLY A 45 -16.68 -8.12 3.84
C GLY A 45 -16.02 -9.20 2.99
N ARG A 46 -16.27 -9.25 1.68
CA ARG A 46 -15.65 -10.19 0.73
C ARG A 46 -14.82 -9.43 -0.29
N PHE A 47 -13.82 -10.09 -0.87
CA PHE A 47 -13.13 -9.52 -2.03
C PHE A 47 -14.14 -9.23 -3.14
N ARG A 48 -14.00 -8.04 -3.73
CA ARG A 48 -14.69 -7.69 -4.97
C ARG A 48 -14.26 -8.66 -6.08
N PRO A 49 -15.06 -8.78 -7.17
CA PRO A 49 -14.72 -9.68 -8.27
C PRO A 49 -13.29 -9.48 -8.77
N ALA A 50 -12.57 -10.58 -9.01
CA ALA A 50 -11.17 -10.57 -9.44
C ALA A 50 -10.90 -9.63 -10.62
N GLN A 51 -11.80 -9.58 -11.60
CA GLN A 51 -11.66 -8.71 -12.77
C GLN A 51 -11.77 -7.21 -12.42
N GLU A 52 -12.66 -6.84 -11.48
CA GLU A 52 -12.76 -5.46 -11.00
C GLU A 52 -11.47 -5.06 -10.26
N LEU A 53 -11.00 -5.92 -9.35
CA LEU A 53 -9.75 -5.67 -8.62
C LEU A 53 -8.55 -5.59 -9.56
N ARG A 54 -8.47 -6.47 -10.56
CA ARG A 54 -7.40 -6.42 -11.57
C ARG A 54 -7.40 -5.09 -12.31
N ALA A 55 -8.57 -4.62 -12.75
CA ALA A 55 -8.70 -3.35 -13.48
C ALA A 55 -8.25 -2.15 -12.65
N GLU A 56 -8.42 -2.19 -11.33
CA GLU A 56 -7.98 -1.12 -10.42
C GLU A 56 -6.54 -1.25 -9.96
N LEU A 57 -6.05 -2.47 -9.68
CA LEU A 57 -4.74 -2.70 -9.09
C LEU A 57 -3.62 -2.67 -10.13
N LEU A 58 -3.86 -3.18 -11.34
CA LEU A 58 -2.84 -3.24 -12.39
C LEU A 58 -2.29 -1.85 -12.76
N PRO A 59 -3.11 -0.80 -12.96
CA PRO A 59 -2.59 0.55 -13.25
C PRO A 59 -1.73 1.14 -12.13
N LEU A 60 -1.94 0.73 -10.87
CA LEU A 60 -1.16 1.23 -9.73
C LEU A 60 0.29 0.77 -9.75
N LEU A 61 0.60 -0.29 -10.50
CA LEU A 61 1.96 -0.80 -10.67
C LEU A 61 2.80 0.07 -11.62
N GLY A 62 2.18 0.99 -12.36
CA GLY A 62 2.89 1.82 -13.34
C GLY A 62 3.61 0.96 -14.38
N ALA A 63 4.94 1.08 -14.45
CA ALA A 63 5.77 0.31 -15.37
C ALA A 63 6.27 -1.03 -14.79
N HIS A 64 5.91 -1.35 -13.54
CA HIS A 64 6.42 -2.53 -12.83
C HIS A 64 5.55 -3.76 -13.05
N THR A 65 6.18 -4.93 -13.04
CA THR A 65 5.47 -6.21 -12.89
C THR A 65 5.10 -6.42 -11.42
N PRO A 66 4.09 -7.26 -11.10
CA PRO A 66 3.69 -7.48 -9.71
C PRO A 66 4.85 -7.95 -8.80
N ASP A 67 5.78 -8.77 -9.29
CA ASP A 67 6.94 -9.27 -8.53
C ASP A 67 8.02 -8.22 -8.24
N GLN A 68 7.94 -7.07 -8.91
CA GLN A 68 8.76 -5.89 -8.67
C GLN A 68 8.11 -4.88 -7.70
N ALA A 69 6.84 -5.11 -7.32
CA ALA A 69 6.11 -4.24 -6.42
C ALA A 69 6.09 -4.77 -4.98
N VAL A 70 5.94 -3.82 -4.06
CA VAL A 70 5.94 -4.03 -2.62
C VAL A 70 4.68 -3.40 -2.03
N VAL A 71 4.04 -4.09 -1.10
CA VAL A 71 2.93 -3.56 -0.30
C VAL A 71 3.37 -3.32 1.14
N MET A 72 2.85 -2.27 1.75
CA MET A 72 3.11 -1.89 3.14
C MET A 72 1.85 -1.39 3.83
N CYS A 73 1.90 -1.24 5.16
CA CYS A 73 0.87 -0.54 5.91
C CYS A 73 1.47 0.19 7.12
N GLY A 74 0.89 0.07 8.32
CA GLY A 74 1.53 0.50 9.58
C GLY A 74 2.64 -0.47 10.00
N SER A 75 2.27 -1.74 10.20
CA SER A 75 3.14 -2.79 10.79
C SER A 75 3.07 -4.14 10.03
N GLY A 76 2.85 -4.10 8.71
CA GLY A 76 2.83 -5.28 7.83
C GLY A 76 1.52 -6.07 7.79
N VAL A 77 0.67 -6.03 8.83
CA VAL A 77 -0.54 -6.88 8.91
C VAL A 77 -1.55 -6.58 7.79
N THR A 78 -1.99 -5.33 7.67
CA THR A 78 -2.93 -4.91 6.62
C THR A 78 -2.34 -5.00 5.21
N ALA A 79 -1.01 -4.94 5.08
CA ALA A 79 -0.33 -5.12 3.80
C ALA A 79 -0.57 -6.53 3.23
N CYS A 80 -0.63 -7.56 4.09
CA CYS A 80 -1.00 -8.91 3.69
C CYS A 80 -2.39 -8.97 3.04
N HIS A 81 -3.34 -8.15 3.49
CA HIS A 81 -4.67 -8.10 2.88
C HIS A 81 -4.62 -7.50 1.46
N LEU A 82 -3.79 -6.48 1.24
CA LEU A 82 -3.60 -5.92 -0.09
C LEU A 82 -2.90 -6.94 -1.01
N LEU A 83 -1.88 -7.65 -0.51
CA LEU A 83 -1.24 -8.77 -1.23
C LEU A 83 -2.27 -9.82 -1.65
N LEU A 84 -3.14 -10.27 -0.73
CA LEU A 84 -4.19 -11.23 -1.07
C LEU A 84 -5.16 -10.69 -2.13
N GLY A 85 -5.40 -9.37 -2.16
CA GLY A 85 -6.15 -8.71 -3.21
C GLY A 85 -5.46 -8.80 -4.59
N PHE A 86 -4.14 -8.62 -4.64
CA PHE A 86 -3.34 -8.82 -5.86
C PHE A 86 -3.38 -10.28 -6.33
N GLU A 87 -3.20 -11.23 -5.41
CA GLU A 87 -3.29 -12.67 -5.70
C GLU A 87 -4.69 -13.05 -6.21
N HIS A 88 -5.75 -12.55 -5.57
CA HIS A 88 -7.14 -12.78 -6.01
C HIS A 88 -7.41 -12.20 -7.41
N ALA A 89 -6.78 -11.08 -7.76
CA ALA A 89 -6.88 -10.44 -9.07
C ALA A 89 -6.01 -11.11 -10.17
N GLY A 90 -5.29 -12.17 -9.84
CA GLY A 90 -4.35 -12.85 -10.75
C GLY A 90 -3.10 -12.02 -11.05
N LEU A 91 -2.67 -11.16 -10.13
CA LEU A 91 -1.48 -10.30 -10.21
C LEU A 91 -0.43 -10.81 -9.21
N HIS A 92 0.14 -11.97 -9.50
CA HIS A 92 0.93 -12.75 -8.55
C HIS A 92 2.34 -12.18 -8.30
N GLY A 93 2.80 -12.26 -7.04
CA GLY A 93 4.21 -12.08 -6.70
C GLY A 93 4.59 -10.79 -5.97
N VAL A 94 3.61 -9.92 -5.67
CA VAL A 94 3.88 -8.74 -4.83
C VAL A 94 4.45 -9.15 -3.47
N LYS A 95 5.39 -8.35 -2.94
CA LYS A 95 6.09 -8.64 -1.68
C LYS A 95 5.57 -7.76 -0.55
N VAL A 96 5.70 -8.21 0.69
CA VAL A 96 5.36 -7.38 1.87
C VAL A 96 6.62 -6.75 2.44
N PHE A 97 6.59 -5.43 2.63
CA PHE A 97 7.54 -4.76 3.51
C PHE A 97 7.06 -4.90 4.97
N ALA A 98 7.60 -5.89 5.67
CA ALA A 98 7.10 -6.30 7.00
C ALA A 98 7.13 -5.16 8.02
N ASP A 99 8.26 -4.45 8.11
CA ASP A 99 8.44 -3.34 9.06
C ASP A 99 7.53 -2.14 8.75
N SER A 100 7.15 -1.96 7.49
CA SER A 100 6.12 -1.00 7.04
C SER A 100 6.40 0.43 7.54
N TRP A 101 5.37 1.24 7.80
CA TRP A 101 5.52 2.62 8.24
C TRP A 101 6.23 2.74 9.60
N SER A 102 5.93 1.86 10.56
CA SER A 102 6.54 1.90 11.88
C SER A 102 8.07 1.77 11.82
N GLY A 103 8.60 0.81 11.03
CA GLY A 103 10.04 0.68 10.88
C GLY A 103 10.67 1.62 9.84
N TRP A 104 9.89 2.19 8.91
CA TRP A 104 10.38 3.31 8.10
C TRP A 104 10.59 4.57 8.94
N SER A 105 9.56 4.98 9.67
CA SER A 105 9.53 6.23 10.44
C SER A 105 10.39 6.19 11.71
N SER A 106 10.82 5.00 12.17
CA SER A 106 11.73 4.88 13.32
C SER A 106 13.14 5.40 13.05
N ASP A 107 13.54 5.49 11.77
CA ASP A 107 14.83 6.04 11.36
C ASP A 107 14.67 7.51 10.96
N PRO A 108 15.14 8.48 11.78
CA PRO A 108 14.96 9.90 11.52
C PRO A 108 15.74 10.41 10.31
N GLN A 109 16.65 9.59 9.73
CA GLN A 109 17.38 9.96 8.52
C GLN A 109 16.59 9.64 7.24
N ARG A 110 15.53 8.82 7.32
CA ARG A 110 14.71 8.48 6.15
C ARG A 110 13.74 9.60 5.83
N PRO A 111 13.57 9.95 4.53
CA PRO A 111 12.67 11.01 4.15
C PRO A 111 11.21 10.61 4.38
N VAL A 112 10.38 11.61 4.67
CA VAL A 112 8.94 11.48 4.89
C VAL A 112 8.23 12.46 3.96
N ALA A 113 7.20 11.98 3.27
CA ALA A 113 6.30 12.81 2.47
C ALA A 113 4.95 12.96 3.18
N THR A 114 4.23 14.03 2.83
CA THR A 114 2.87 14.34 3.31
C THR A 114 2.05 14.86 2.13
N GLY A 115 0.73 14.91 2.30
CA GLY A 115 -0.22 15.28 1.24
C GLY A 115 -0.80 14.09 0.49
#